data_AF-A0A0R3VV77-F1
#
_entry.id   AF-A0A0R3VV77-F1
#
_cell.length_a   1.000
_cell.length_b   1.000
_cell.length_c   1.000
_cell.angle_alpha   90.00
_cell.angle_beta   90.00
_cell.angle_gamma   90.00
#
_symmetry.space_group_name_H-M   'P 1'
#
loop_
_entity.id
_entity.type
_entity.pdbx_description
1 polymer ?
#
loop_
_entity_poly.entity_id
_entity_poly.type
_entity_poly.pdbx_seq_one_letter_code
_entity_poly.pdbx_strand_id
1 'polypeptide(L)'
;MEHPDNQVQHDRLLNKSSQSNGKKRKTSCCSLSSSWIKTFLIFFTSIIMVYLMLLEQYATILALALVLQFCAVAAAVIYYKLAYGWNTDALILKLNHEYHLADTDTTRAVDDLQKQFRCCGARNYRDWRGTGFEINSKIILNMTSTIPSIVPNSCCIGPHAECGKIIHPSNIYYKGCMSAITDELNSTLFIICVVLLALAVVENLKSQYNPTEKLKAGDSGSGGVPDAKANS
;
A
#
# COMPACT_ATOMS: atom_id res chain seq x y z
N MET A 1 80.76 37.62 -80.08
CA MET A 1 80.26 36.31 -80.54
C MET A 1 79.77 35.58 -79.30
N GLU A 2 78.64 34.90 -79.48
CA GLU A 2 77.84 34.13 -78.52
C GLU A 2 76.92 34.88 -77.54
N HIS A 3 75.77 34.23 -77.38
CA HIS A 3 74.40 34.66 -77.07
C HIS A 3 73.86 33.62 -76.04
N PRO A 4 72.56 33.60 -75.71
CA PRO A 4 71.88 34.14 -74.52
C PRO A 4 71.51 33.09 -73.44
N ASP A 5 70.71 33.56 -72.46
CA ASP A 5 69.61 32.82 -71.82
C ASP A 5 69.93 31.51 -71.10
N ASN A 6 70.13 31.58 -69.77
CA ASN A 6 69.61 30.49 -68.93
C ASN A 6 69.43 30.76 -67.42
N GLN A 7 69.34 32.02 -66.96
CA GLN A 7 69.03 32.28 -65.54
C GLN A 7 67.52 32.36 -65.26
N VAL A 8 66.66 32.43 -66.29
CA VAL A 8 65.19 32.38 -66.14
C VAL A 8 64.68 30.94 -65.93
N GLN A 9 65.55 29.93 -66.08
CA GLN A 9 65.19 28.51 -65.98
C GLN A 9 65.35 27.96 -64.55
N HIS A 10 66.25 28.53 -63.74
CA HIS A 10 66.51 28.04 -62.38
C HIS A 10 65.43 28.47 -61.37
N ASP A 11 64.76 29.60 -61.61
CA ASP A 11 63.65 30.10 -60.80
C ASP A 11 62.30 29.44 -61.14
N ARG A 12 62.20 28.74 -62.28
CA ARG A 12 60.98 28.02 -62.70
C ARG A 12 60.88 26.57 -62.21
N LEU A 13 61.96 26.01 -61.64
CA LEU A 13 61.92 24.69 -61.01
C LEU A 13 61.59 24.76 -59.51
N LEU A 14 61.72 25.91 -58.86
CA LEU A 14 61.28 26.12 -57.47
C LEU A 14 59.80 26.54 -57.36
N ASN A 15 59.13 26.87 -58.47
CA ASN A 15 57.75 27.38 -58.47
C ASN A 15 56.72 26.45 -59.14
N LYS A 16 57.12 25.23 -59.54
CA LYS A 16 56.23 24.27 -60.24
C LYS A 16 55.94 22.96 -59.48
N SER A 17 56.42 22.84 -58.24
CA SER A 17 55.86 21.92 -57.23
C SER A 17 54.96 22.68 -56.25
N SER A 18 54.07 23.51 -56.82
CA SER A 18 52.84 23.87 -56.14
C SER A 18 52.08 22.60 -55.76
N GLN A 19 51.59 22.60 -54.52
CA GLN A 19 50.33 21.98 -54.14
C GLN A 19 50.22 20.45 -54.30
N SER A 20 50.87 19.70 -53.41
CA SER A 20 50.20 18.55 -52.80
C SER A 20 50.91 18.15 -51.51
N ASN A 21 50.15 18.00 -50.44
CA ASN A 21 50.53 17.27 -49.23
C ASN A 21 51.67 17.85 -48.38
N GLY A 22 51.33 18.90 -47.62
CA GLY A 22 52.15 19.39 -46.51
C GLY A 22 51.30 19.98 -45.40
N LYS A 23 50.40 19.15 -44.84
CA LYS A 23 49.54 19.47 -43.70
C LYS A 23 50.37 20.16 -42.61
N LYS A 24 50.01 21.41 -42.29
CA LYS A 24 50.51 22.16 -41.12
C LYS A 24 50.62 21.21 -39.92
N ARG A 25 51.84 20.87 -39.49
CA ARG A 25 52.05 20.42 -38.11
C ARG A 25 51.87 21.64 -37.20
N LYS A 26 50.62 22.00 -36.95
CA LYS A 26 50.28 22.64 -35.67
C LYS A 26 50.15 21.52 -34.66
N THR A 27 51.20 21.34 -33.88
CA THR A 27 51.13 20.77 -32.54
C THR A 27 50.12 21.60 -31.74
N SER A 28 48.88 21.13 -31.70
CA SER A 28 47.87 21.61 -30.76
C SER A 28 47.50 20.40 -29.92
N CYS A 29 47.74 20.54 -28.61
CA CYS A 29 47.68 19.52 -27.58
C CYS A 29 46.48 18.57 -27.71
N CYS A 30 46.73 17.31 -27.33
CA CYS A 30 45.74 16.28 -27.09
C CYS A 30 44.45 16.83 -26.45
N SER A 31 43.38 16.99 -27.24
CA SER A 31 42.02 16.90 -26.74
C SER A 31 41.66 15.43 -26.51
N LEU A 32 42.49 14.72 -25.75
CA LEU A 32 42.18 13.37 -25.29
C LEU A 32 41.26 13.50 -24.06
N SER A 33 40.08 14.12 -24.24
CA SER A 33 38.98 13.80 -23.33
C SER A 33 38.72 12.32 -23.58
N SER A 34 39.06 11.46 -22.63
CA SER A 34 38.91 10.01 -22.76
C SER A 34 37.51 9.70 -23.29
N SER A 35 37.40 9.29 -24.56
CA SER A 35 36.13 8.97 -25.22
C SER A 35 35.38 7.87 -24.47
N TRP A 36 36.12 7.06 -23.71
CA TRP A 36 35.59 6.02 -22.84
C TRP A 36 34.78 6.61 -21.68
N ILE A 37 35.18 7.75 -21.09
CA ILE A 37 34.41 8.40 -20.03
C ILE A 37 33.03 8.82 -20.56
N LYS A 38 32.96 9.34 -21.79
CA LYS A 38 31.69 9.75 -22.39
C LYS A 38 30.76 8.56 -22.65
N THR A 39 31.30 7.44 -23.16
CA THR A 39 30.49 6.23 -23.39
C THR A 39 30.02 5.60 -22.08
N PHE A 40 30.87 5.59 -21.05
CA PHE A 40 30.47 5.16 -19.70
C PHE A 40 29.34 6.04 -19.16
N LEU A 41 29.46 7.37 -19.23
CA LEU A 41 28.42 8.28 -18.76
C LEU A 41 27.08 8.07 -19.50
N ILE A 42 27.10 7.88 -20.82
CA ILE A 42 25.89 7.61 -21.62
C ILE A 42 25.23 6.29 -21.19
N PHE A 43 26.03 5.24 -20.95
CA PHE A 43 25.52 3.96 -20.46
C PHE A 43 24.87 4.11 -19.08
N PHE A 44 25.55 4.75 -18.13
CA PHE A 44 25.00 5.01 -16.79
C PHE A 44 23.73 5.87 -16.84
N THR A 45 23.69 6.94 -17.65
CA THR A 45 22.47 7.74 -17.81
C THR A 45 21.34 6.95 -18.45
N SER A 46 21.64 6.07 -19.41
CA SER A 46 20.61 5.24 -20.06
C SER A 46 19.99 4.25 -19.06
N ILE A 47 20.80 3.62 -18.22
CA ILE A 47 20.32 2.74 -17.13
C ILE A 47 19.44 3.52 -16.14
N ILE A 48 19.89 4.72 -15.72
CA ILE A 48 19.13 5.56 -14.79
C ILE A 48 17.77 5.93 -15.39
N MET A 49 17.70 6.30 -16.67
CA MET A 49 16.44 6.65 -17.33
C MET A 49 15.47 5.47 -17.40
N VAL A 50 15.93 4.27 -17.76
CA VAL A 50 15.10 3.05 -17.79
C VAL A 50 14.55 2.72 -16.40
N TYR A 51 15.38 2.86 -15.35
CA TYR A 51 14.96 2.63 -13.97
C TYR A 51 13.88 3.63 -13.51
N LEU A 52 14.04 4.92 -13.85
CA LEU A 52 13.04 5.95 -13.51
C LEU A 52 11.69 5.69 -14.19
N MET A 53 11.68 5.28 -15.47
CA MET A 53 10.45 4.94 -16.18
C MET A 53 9.74 3.73 -15.55
N LEU A 54 10.50 2.71 -15.14
CA LEU A 54 9.94 1.55 -14.45
C LEU A 54 9.30 1.94 -13.10
N LEU A 55 9.95 2.84 -12.36
CA LEU A 55 9.44 3.33 -11.08
C LEU A 55 8.14 4.14 -11.21
N GLU A 56 7.92 4.86 -12.31
CA GLU A 56 6.66 5.56 -12.56
C GLU A 56 5.53 4.57 -12.84
N GLN A 57 5.75 3.62 -13.74
CA GLN A 57 4.74 2.58 -14.05
C GLN A 57 4.39 1.73 -12.83
N TYR A 58 5.39 1.42 -11.99
CA TYR A 58 5.14 0.73 -10.73
C TYR A 58 4.26 1.56 -9.79
N ALA A 59 4.53 2.86 -9.67
CA ALA A 59 3.73 3.75 -8.84
C ALA A 59 2.28 3.92 -9.36
N THR A 60 2.07 4.01 -10.67
CA THR A 60 0.70 4.11 -11.22
C THR A 60 -0.12 2.84 -10.96
N ILE A 61 0.50 1.66 -11.11
CA ILE A 61 -0.16 0.38 -10.80
C ILE A 61 -0.49 0.28 -9.31
N LEU A 62 0.42 0.69 -8.42
CA LEU A 62 0.17 0.70 -6.98
C LEU A 62 -1.00 1.64 -6.62
N ALA A 63 -1.02 2.86 -7.15
CA ALA A 63 -2.10 3.80 -6.90
C ALA A 63 -3.47 3.23 -7.33
N LEU A 64 -3.55 2.58 -8.51
CA LEU A 64 -4.76 1.90 -8.96
C LEU A 64 -5.16 0.75 -8.03
N ALA A 65 -4.19 -0.05 -7.57
CA ALA A 65 -4.45 -1.12 -6.62
C ALA A 65 -4.97 -0.59 -5.27
N LEU A 66 -4.44 0.53 -4.77
CA LEU A 66 -4.90 1.19 -3.53
C LEU A 66 -6.35 1.66 -3.65
N VAL A 67 -6.73 2.26 -4.79
CA VAL A 67 -8.11 2.67 -5.06
C VAL A 67 -9.05 1.46 -5.06
N LEU A 68 -8.67 0.37 -5.74
CA LEU A 68 -9.46 -0.86 -5.77
C LEU A 68 -9.62 -1.48 -4.38
N GLN A 69 -8.54 -1.51 -3.58
CA GLN A 69 -8.58 -2.01 -2.21
C GLN A 69 -9.52 -1.17 -1.33
N PHE A 70 -9.46 0.17 -1.43
CA PHE A 70 -10.35 1.04 -0.69
C PHE A 70 -11.83 0.79 -1.05
N CYS A 71 -12.15 0.69 -2.34
CA CYS A 71 -13.49 0.36 -2.81
C CYS A 71 -13.96 -1.02 -2.29
N ALA A 72 -13.10 -2.03 -2.33
CA ALA A 72 -13.41 -3.37 -1.84
C ALA A 72 -13.68 -3.39 -0.33
N VAL A 73 -12.86 -2.70 0.46
CA VAL A 73 -13.05 -2.57 1.92
C VAL A 73 -14.35 -1.82 2.22
N ALA A 74 -14.63 -0.70 1.55
CA ALA A 74 -15.86 0.05 1.73
C ALA A 74 -17.10 -0.80 1.41
N ALA A 75 -17.08 -1.53 0.29
CA ALA A 75 -18.17 -2.44 -0.09
C ALA A 75 -18.37 -3.56 0.95
N ALA A 76 -17.28 -4.16 1.45
CA ALA A 76 -17.34 -5.18 2.49
C ALA A 76 -17.96 -4.68 3.80
N VAL A 77 -17.61 -3.46 4.23
CA VAL A 77 -18.20 -2.84 5.43
C VAL A 77 -19.70 -2.58 5.23
N ILE A 78 -20.10 -2.03 4.09
CA ILE A 78 -21.52 -1.77 3.78
C ILE A 78 -22.30 -3.08 3.81
N TYR A 79 -21.80 -4.11 3.13
CA TYR A 79 -22.41 -5.44 3.13
C TYR A 79 -22.52 -6.00 4.56
N TYR A 80 -21.46 -5.93 5.35
CA TYR A 80 -21.47 -6.41 6.73
C TYR A 80 -22.50 -5.67 7.60
N LYS A 81 -22.61 -4.34 7.47
CA LYS A 81 -23.60 -3.53 8.21
C LYS A 81 -25.03 -3.88 7.82
N LEU A 82 -25.30 -4.09 6.53
CA LEU A 82 -26.61 -4.51 6.04
C LEU A 82 -26.97 -5.93 6.50
N ALA A 83 -26.01 -6.84 6.47
CA ALA A 83 -26.19 -8.24 6.84
C ALA A 83 -26.11 -8.49 8.36
N TYR A 84 -25.77 -7.49 9.17
CA TYR A 84 -25.53 -7.66 10.60
C TYR A 84 -26.71 -8.32 11.33
N GLY A 85 -27.92 -7.79 11.13
CA GLY A 85 -29.13 -8.35 11.75
C GLY A 85 -29.41 -9.78 11.29
N TRP A 86 -29.29 -10.02 9.97
CA TRP A 86 -29.53 -11.32 9.35
C TRP A 86 -28.57 -12.39 9.86
N ASN A 87 -27.28 -12.07 9.94
CA ASN A 87 -26.25 -12.97 10.49
C ASN A 87 -26.47 -13.24 11.98
N THR A 88 -26.91 -12.21 12.72
CA THR A 88 -27.24 -12.36 14.14
C THR A 88 -28.39 -13.34 14.32
N ASP A 89 -29.48 -13.17 13.57
CA ASP A 89 -30.68 -14.01 13.70
C ASP A 89 -30.44 -15.43 13.17
N ALA A 90 -29.66 -15.58 12.09
CA ALA A 90 -29.23 -16.89 11.59
C ALA A 90 -28.37 -17.64 12.61
N LEU A 91 -27.46 -16.94 13.30
CA LEU A 91 -26.66 -17.55 14.36
C LEU A 91 -27.54 -17.96 15.54
N ILE A 92 -28.49 -17.12 15.97
CA ILE A 92 -29.46 -17.47 17.03
C ILE A 92 -30.25 -18.73 16.65
N LEU A 93 -30.71 -18.83 15.40
CA LEU A 93 -31.45 -19.99 14.91
C LEU A 93 -30.60 -21.28 15.01
N LYS A 94 -29.33 -21.21 14.60
CA LYS A 94 -28.38 -22.34 14.72
C LYS A 94 -28.11 -22.73 16.17
N LEU A 95 -27.94 -21.75 17.05
CA LEU A 95 -27.77 -21.98 18.49
C LEU A 95 -28.99 -22.69 19.10
N ASN A 96 -30.20 -22.29 18.68
CA ASN A 96 -31.44 -22.86 19.20
C ASN A 96 -31.69 -24.30 18.77
N HIS A 97 -31.42 -24.62 17.49
CA HIS A 97 -31.91 -25.85 16.86
C HIS A 97 -30.83 -26.86 16.49
N GLU A 98 -29.58 -26.46 16.29
CA GLU A 98 -28.54 -27.35 15.74
C GLU A 98 -27.45 -27.68 16.75
N TYR A 99 -27.11 -26.73 17.63
CA TYR A 99 -26.02 -26.85 18.59
C TYR A 99 -26.22 -28.03 19.56
N HIS A 100 -25.31 -29.01 19.54
CA HIS A 100 -25.38 -30.29 20.30
C HIS A 100 -26.64 -31.15 20.08
N LEU A 101 -27.41 -30.92 19.01
CA LEU A 101 -28.66 -31.64 18.76
C LEU A 101 -28.62 -32.44 17.46
N ALA A 102 -28.19 -31.82 16.38
CA ALA A 102 -28.28 -32.39 15.03
C ALA A 102 -26.93 -32.50 14.33
N ASP A 103 -26.06 -31.49 14.50
CA ASP A 103 -24.84 -31.35 13.71
C ASP A 103 -23.61 -31.04 14.58
N THR A 104 -22.63 -31.93 14.50
CA THR A 104 -21.33 -31.78 15.18
C THR A 104 -20.50 -30.66 14.56
N ASP A 105 -20.65 -30.40 13.26
CA ASP A 105 -19.88 -29.38 12.56
C ASP A 105 -20.37 -27.98 12.96
N THR A 106 -21.68 -27.77 13.02
CA THR A 106 -22.25 -26.52 13.55
C THR A 106 -21.84 -26.26 14.99
N THR A 107 -21.82 -27.31 15.83
CA THR A 107 -21.33 -27.20 17.21
C THR A 107 -19.89 -26.73 17.25
N ARG A 108 -19.01 -27.39 16.49
CA ARG A 108 -17.59 -27.04 16.42
C ARG A 108 -17.37 -25.62 15.90
N ALA A 109 -18.09 -25.23 14.85
CA ALA A 109 -17.99 -23.90 14.27
C ALA A 109 -18.40 -22.81 15.28
N VAL A 110 -19.48 -23.02 16.05
CA VAL A 110 -19.91 -22.11 17.12
C VAL A 110 -18.85 -22.05 18.23
N ASP A 111 -18.31 -23.19 18.64
CA ASP A 111 -17.30 -23.25 19.68
C ASP A 111 -16.01 -22.54 19.28
N ASP A 112 -15.55 -22.74 18.05
CA ASP A 112 -14.35 -22.11 17.51
C ASP A 112 -14.58 -20.59 17.37
N LEU A 113 -15.76 -20.17 16.93
CA LEU A 113 -16.15 -18.76 16.88
C LEU A 113 -16.08 -18.10 18.27
N GLN A 114 -16.68 -18.73 19.27
CA GLN A 114 -16.74 -18.21 20.63
C GLN A 114 -15.35 -18.12 21.28
N LYS A 115 -14.51 -19.13 21.07
CA LYS A 115 -13.12 -19.14 21.55
C LYS A 115 -12.27 -18.10 20.84
N GLN A 116 -12.38 -17.99 19.52
CA GLN A 116 -11.56 -17.07 18.71
C GLN A 116 -11.86 -15.62 19.03
N PHE A 117 -13.14 -15.25 19.12
CA PHE A 117 -13.56 -13.87 19.35
C PHE A 117 -13.87 -13.56 20.81
N ARG A 118 -13.62 -14.52 21.72
CA ARG A 118 -13.78 -14.35 23.17
C ARG A 118 -15.16 -13.79 23.53
N CYS A 119 -16.19 -14.46 23.03
CA CYS A 119 -17.58 -14.03 23.07
C CYS A 119 -18.50 -15.19 23.48
N CYS A 120 -19.75 -14.88 23.80
CA CYS A 120 -20.77 -15.88 24.12
C CYS A 120 -22.13 -15.49 23.55
N GLY A 121 -22.76 -16.43 22.85
CA GLY A 121 -24.01 -16.20 22.12
C GLY A 121 -23.82 -15.28 20.91
N ALA A 122 -24.91 -14.94 20.22
CA ALA A 122 -24.86 -14.11 19.03
C ALA A 122 -24.81 -12.61 19.40
N ARG A 123 -25.82 -12.15 20.14
CA ARG A 123 -25.98 -10.80 20.71
C ARG A 123 -25.37 -10.71 22.10
N ASN A 124 -25.57 -11.74 22.92
CA ASN A 124 -24.98 -11.86 24.25
C ASN A 124 -25.19 -13.28 24.81
N TYR A 125 -24.60 -13.55 25.98
CA TYR A 125 -24.67 -14.86 26.63
C TYR A 125 -26.11 -15.34 26.91
N ARG A 126 -27.11 -14.45 26.99
CA ARG A 126 -28.51 -14.82 27.26
C ARG A 126 -29.19 -15.48 26.07
N ASP A 127 -28.61 -15.42 24.87
CA ASP A 127 -29.15 -16.13 23.70
C ASP A 127 -29.17 -17.65 23.89
N TRP A 128 -28.42 -18.16 24.87
CA TRP A 128 -28.49 -19.56 25.26
C TRP A 128 -29.79 -19.95 25.97
N ARG A 129 -30.58 -18.97 26.43
CA ARG A 129 -31.83 -19.20 27.14
C ARG A 129 -32.88 -19.77 26.19
N GLY A 130 -33.49 -20.90 26.57
CA GLY A 130 -34.51 -21.57 25.78
C GLY A 130 -33.98 -22.32 24.56
N THR A 131 -32.65 -22.38 24.37
CA THR A 131 -32.04 -23.23 23.35
C THR A 131 -32.29 -24.70 23.67
N GLY A 132 -32.28 -25.56 22.64
CA GLY A 132 -32.35 -26.99 22.88
C GLY A 132 -31.14 -27.51 23.69
N PHE A 133 -29.98 -26.85 23.62
CA PHE A 133 -28.84 -27.15 24.50
C PHE A 133 -29.17 -26.95 25.98
N GLU A 134 -29.74 -25.80 26.34
CA GLU A 134 -30.12 -25.52 27.74
C GLU A 134 -31.19 -26.51 28.22
N ILE A 135 -32.22 -26.75 27.39
CA ILE A 135 -33.33 -27.64 27.73
C ILE A 135 -32.86 -29.09 27.95
N ASN A 136 -31.92 -29.57 27.14
CA ASN A 136 -31.39 -30.93 27.24
C ASN A 136 -30.25 -31.09 28.27
N SER A 137 -29.80 -30.01 28.90
CA SER A 137 -28.66 -30.02 29.83
C SER A 137 -28.92 -30.70 31.19
N LYS A 138 -30.15 -31.13 31.46
CA LYS A 138 -30.60 -31.78 32.72
C LYS A 138 -30.38 -30.93 33.98
N ILE A 139 -30.16 -29.61 33.84
CA ILE A 139 -30.07 -28.66 34.96
C ILE A 139 -31.47 -28.12 35.30
N ILE A 140 -31.69 -27.74 36.57
CA ILE A 140 -32.92 -27.09 37.02
C ILE A 140 -33.12 -25.80 36.23
N LEU A 141 -34.12 -25.78 35.35
CA LEU A 141 -34.46 -24.60 34.57
C LEU A 141 -35.28 -23.63 35.43
N ASN A 142 -34.81 -22.38 35.51
CA ASN A 142 -35.59 -21.31 36.10
C ASN A 142 -36.41 -20.59 35.02
N MET A 143 -37.66 -21.01 34.81
CA MET A 143 -38.55 -20.46 33.77
C MET A 143 -38.87 -18.97 33.95
N THR A 144 -38.72 -18.40 35.15
CA THR A 144 -38.93 -16.96 35.39
C THR A 144 -37.65 -16.13 35.24
N SER A 145 -36.49 -16.76 35.05
CA SER A 145 -35.22 -16.10 34.86
C SER A 145 -34.97 -15.74 33.39
N THR A 146 -34.43 -14.53 33.17
CA THR A 146 -33.90 -14.08 31.86
C THR A 146 -32.46 -14.53 31.62
N ILE A 147 -31.84 -15.16 32.62
CA ILE A 147 -30.48 -15.68 32.60
C ILE A 147 -30.54 -17.17 32.28
N PRO A 148 -29.75 -17.67 31.31
CA PRO A 148 -29.66 -19.09 31.02
C PRO A 148 -29.05 -19.85 32.19
N SER A 149 -29.50 -21.08 32.37
CA SER A 149 -29.06 -21.99 33.42
C SER A 149 -27.70 -22.61 33.10
N ILE A 150 -27.34 -22.66 31.82
CA ILE A 150 -26.05 -23.14 31.32
C ILE A 150 -25.68 -22.44 30.01
N VAL A 151 -24.38 -22.24 29.81
CA VAL A 151 -23.78 -21.91 28.52
C VAL A 151 -22.70 -22.95 28.18
N PRO A 152 -22.25 -23.07 26.93
CA PRO A 152 -21.16 -23.96 26.60
C PRO A 152 -19.83 -23.57 27.21
N ASN A 153 -18.92 -24.54 27.30
CA ASN A 153 -17.57 -24.31 27.80
C ASN A 153 -16.74 -23.40 26.88
N SER A 154 -17.10 -23.27 25.60
CA SER A 154 -16.49 -22.33 24.65
C SER A 154 -16.75 -20.85 25.02
N CYS A 155 -17.77 -20.56 25.82
CA CYS A 155 -18.02 -19.23 26.38
C CYS A 155 -17.13 -18.85 27.57
N CYS A 156 -16.32 -19.76 28.09
CA CYS A 156 -15.59 -19.55 29.33
C CYS A 156 -14.27 -18.79 29.14
N ILE A 157 -13.92 -18.02 30.16
CA ILE A 157 -12.69 -17.20 30.15
C ILE A 157 -11.45 -18.07 30.38
N GLY A 158 -11.56 -19.09 31.24
CA GLY A 158 -10.47 -19.99 31.61
C GLY A 158 -10.76 -21.46 31.30
N PRO A 159 -9.73 -22.32 31.28
CA PRO A 159 -9.86 -23.75 30.99
C PRO A 159 -10.34 -24.51 32.25
N HIS A 160 -11.63 -24.44 32.52
CA HIS A 160 -12.26 -25.18 33.62
C HIS A 160 -13.38 -26.06 33.08
N ALA A 161 -13.40 -27.32 33.52
CA ALA A 161 -14.51 -28.21 33.21
C ALA A 161 -15.81 -27.66 33.84
N GLU A 162 -16.90 -27.70 33.08
CA GLU A 162 -18.25 -27.29 33.53
C GLU A 162 -18.37 -25.82 33.99
N CYS A 163 -17.44 -24.95 33.57
CA CYS A 163 -17.48 -23.52 33.87
C CYS A 163 -18.81 -22.88 33.45
N GLY A 164 -19.42 -23.34 32.36
CA GLY A 164 -20.67 -22.81 31.82
C GLY A 164 -21.89 -22.97 32.73
N LYS A 165 -21.80 -23.71 33.85
CA LYS A 165 -22.85 -23.80 34.87
C LYS A 165 -22.92 -22.59 35.80
N ILE A 166 -21.83 -21.83 35.90
CA ILE A 166 -21.74 -20.66 36.77
C ILE A 166 -21.69 -19.41 35.90
N ILE A 167 -22.84 -18.76 35.77
CA ILE A 167 -23.00 -17.55 34.97
C ILE A 167 -22.54 -16.35 35.81
N HIS A 168 -21.28 -15.97 35.63
CA HIS A 168 -20.66 -14.83 36.32
C HIS A 168 -19.69 -14.11 35.37
N PRO A 169 -19.58 -12.77 35.42
CA PRO A 169 -18.72 -11.99 34.50
C PRO A 169 -17.22 -12.32 34.61
N SER A 170 -16.77 -12.90 35.72
CA SER A 170 -15.37 -13.35 35.89
C SER A 170 -15.11 -14.76 35.33
N ASN A 171 -16.16 -15.46 34.88
CA ASN A 171 -16.07 -16.86 34.49
C ASN A 171 -16.42 -17.07 33.00
N ILE A 172 -17.36 -16.29 32.47
CA ILE A 172 -17.80 -16.37 31.07
C ILE A 172 -17.75 -15.01 30.38
N TYR A 173 -17.63 -15.01 29.06
CA TYR A 173 -17.76 -13.81 28.26
C TYR A 173 -19.24 -13.38 28.17
N TYR A 174 -19.55 -12.12 28.51
CA TYR A 174 -20.92 -11.60 28.42
C TYR A 174 -21.23 -10.99 27.04
N LYS A 175 -20.17 -10.60 26.33
CA LYS A 175 -20.24 -9.96 25.01
C LYS A 175 -20.67 -10.97 23.95
N GLY A 176 -21.63 -10.59 23.10
CA GLY A 176 -22.03 -11.41 21.96
C GLY A 176 -21.00 -11.41 20.83
N CYS A 177 -20.97 -12.51 20.08
CA CYS A 177 -20.00 -12.70 19.00
C CYS A 177 -20.17 -11.68 17.88
N MET A 178 -21.39 -11.25 17.55
CA MET A 178 -21.57 -10.28 16.49
C MET A 178 -20.95 -8.91 16.80
N SER A 179 -21.05 -8.48 18.06
CA SER A 179 -20.36 -7.25 18.51
C SER A 179 -18.85 -7.46 18.59
N ALA A 180 -18.37 -8.61 19.09
CA ALA A 180 -16.94 -8.89 19.19
C ALA A 180 -16.25 -8.90 17.81
N ILE A 181 -16.84 -9.58 16.82
CA ILE A 181 -16.35 -9.59 15.44
C ILE A 181 -16.32 -8.18 14.85
N THR A 182 -17.37 -7.39 15.10
CA THR A 182 -17.44 -6.00 14.61
C THR A 182 -16.31 -5.15 15.17
N ASP A 183 -15.96 -5.33 16.43
CA ASP A 183 -14.89 -4.55 17.07
C ASP A 183 -13.49 -4.93 16.55
N GLU A 184 -13.26 -6.23 16.29
CA GLU A 184 -12.04 -6.70 15.62
C GLU A 184 -11.93 -6.19 14.18
N LEU A 185 -13.05 -6.19 13.44
CA LEU A 185 -13.11 -5.65 12.09
C LEU A 185 -12.81 -4.14 12.07
N ASN A 186 -13.40 -3.37 12.99
CA ASN A 186 -13.15 -1.93 13.09
C ASN A 186 -11.67 -1.64 13.41
N SER A 187 -11.07 -2.42 14.32
CA SER A 187 -9.66 -2.27 14.69
C SER A 187 -8.72 -2.58 13.51
N THR A 188 -9.01 -3.65 12.77
CA THR A 188 -8.27 -4.02 11.57
C THR A 188 -8.42 -2.97 10.46
N LEU A 189 -9.64 -2.47 10.26
CA LEU A 189 -9.93 -1.44 9.28
C LEU A 189 -9.20 -0.13 9.58
N PHE A 190 -9.10 0.26 10.86
CA PHE A 190 -8.32 1.42 11.28
C PHE A 190 -6.85 1.31 10.85
N ILE A 191 -6.23 0.14 11.06
CA ILE A 191 -4.85 -0.11 10.64
C ILE A 191 -4.71 -0.01 9.11
N ILE A 192 -5.64 -0.62 8.37
CA ILE A 192 -5.66 -0.54 6.90
C ILE A 192 -5.76 0.92 6.44
N CYS A 193 -6.66 1.72 7.02
CA CYS A 193 -6.80 3.14 6.69
C CYS A 193 -5.49 3.91 6.94
N VAL A 194 -4.82 3.68 8.07
CA VAL A 194 -3.53 4.31 8.38
C VAL A 194 -2.46 3.93 7.35
N VAL A 195 -2.36 2.66 6.98
CA VAL A 195 -1.40 2.17 5.98
C VAL A 195 -1.69 2.77 4.61
N LEU A 196 -2.96 2.78 4.17
CA LEU A 196 -3.36 3.38 2.89
C LEU A 196 -3.05 4.87 2.84
N LEU A 197 -3.30 5.61 3.92
CA LEU A 197 -2.95 7.04 4.02
C LEU A 197 -1.44 7.27 3.96
N ALA A 198 -0.65 6.45 4.65
CA ALA A 198 0.82 6.55 4.60
C ALA A 198 1.36 6.30 3.19
N LEU A 199 0.84 5.28 2.49
CA LEU A 199 1.20 5.00 1.11
C LEU A 199 0.82 6.15 0.17
N ALA A 200 -0.39 6.70 0.33
CA ALA A 200 -0.82 7.86 -0.45
C ALA A 200 0.10 9.07 -0.24
N VAL A 201 0.54 9.34 1.01
CA VAL A 201 1.49 10.43 1.28
C VAL A 201 2.84 10.16 0.61
N VAL A 202 3.37 8.94 0.68
CA VAL A 202 4.65 8.59 0.04
C VAL A 202 4.59 8.76 -1.48
N GLU A 203 3.50 8.33 -2.10
CA GLU A 203 3.26 8.51 -3.54
C GLU A 203 3.19 10.00 -3.91
N ASN A 204 2.50 10.82 -3.11
CA ASN A 204 2.38 12.27 -3.35
C ASN A 204 3.69 13.02 -3.10
N LEU A 205 4.50 12.61 -2.12
CA LEU A 205 5.82 13.21 -1.88
C LEU A 205 6.78 12.96 -3.05
N LYS A 206 6.67 11.82 -3.74
CA LYS A 206 7.43 11.55 -4.97
C LYS A 206 7.10 12.54 -6.09
N SER A 207 5.84 12.98 -6.18
CA SER A 207 5.42 14.01 -7.16
C SER A 207 6.11 15.35 -6.89
N GLN A 208 6.23 15.77 -5.63
CA GLN A 208 6.90 17.02 -5.23
C GLN A 208 8.43 16.99 -5.37
N TYR A 209 9.04 15.80 -5.38
CA TYR A 209 10.48 15.64 -5.57
C TYR A 209 10.90 15.59 -7.05
N ASN A 210 9.96 15.64 -8.01
CA ASN A 210 10.29 15.65 -9.43
C ASN A 210 11.10 16.94 -9.79
N PRO A 211 12.41 16.86 -10.09
CA PRO A 211 13.26 18.05 -10.26
C PRO A 211 12.92 18.88 -11.51
N THR A 212 12.05 18.37 -12.39
CA THR A 212 11.71 19.03 -13.65
C THR A 212 10.80 20.25 -13.49
N GLU A 213 10.12 20.43 -12.34
CA GLU A 213 9.31 21.63 -12.10
C GLU A 213 10.11 22.80 -11.50
N LYS A 214 11.18 22.51 -10.75
CA LYS A 214 12.07 23.53 -10.16
C LYS A 214 12.83 24.36 -11.20
N LEU A 215 12.96 23.87 -12.43
CA LEU A 215 13.57 24.59 -13.56
C LEU A 215 12.60 25.52 -14.30
N LYS A 216 11.27 25.40 -14.11
CA LYS A 216 10.30 26.34 -14.68
C LYS A 216 9.98 27.51 -13.76
N ALA A 217 10.20 27.38 -12.45
CA ALA A 217 9.98 28.46 -11.49
C ALA A 217 11.15 29.46 -11.36
N GLY A 218 12.30 29.20 -12.01
CA GLY A 218 13.51 30.02 -11.91
C GLY A 218 13.71 31.05 -13.02
N ASP A 219 12.87 31.09 -14.06
CA ASP A 219 13.09 31.94 -15.25
C ASP A 219 12.13 33.14 -15.35
N SER A 220 11.42 33.48 -14.26
CA SER A 220 10.57 34.68 -14.20
C SER A 220 11.20 35.74 -13.30
N GLY A 221 12.43 36.14 -13.60
CA GLY A 221 13.16 37.07 -12.73
C GLY A 221 14.37 37.72 -13.39
N SER A 222 14.19 38.47 -14.48
CA SER A 222 15.09 39.58 -14.83
C SER A 222 14.52 40.45 -15.96
N GLY A 223 14.38 41.76 -15.70
CA GLY A 223 14.36 42.79 -16.76
C GLY A 223 13.36 43.92 -16.59
N GLY A 224 13.73 44.99 -15.87
CA GLY A 224 12.94 46.23 -15.82
C GLY A 224 13.52 47.34 -14.94
N VAL A 225 14.65 47.91 -15.38
CA VAL A 225 15.26 49.25 -15.12
C VAL A 225 14.69 50.17 -14.01
N PRO A 226 15.53 50.77 -13.13
CA PRO A 226 15.14 51.85 -12.24
C PRO A 226 15.19 53.22 -12.93
N ASP A 227 14.07 53.96 -12.95
CA ASP A 227 14.06 55.38 -13.25
C ASP A 227 14.25 56.19 -11.96
N ALA A 228 15.43 56.80 -11.85
CA ALA A 228 15.69 57.91 -10.96
C ALA A 228 15.65 59.21 -11.77
N LYS A 229 14.69 60.10 -11.49
CA LYS A 229 14.85 61.53 -11.77
C LYS A 229 14.12 62.39 -10.75
N ALA A 230 14.83 63.42 -10.35
CA ALA A 230 14.57 64.33 -9.27
C ALA A 230 13.63 65.49 -9.64
N ASN A 231 12.89 65.96 -8.62
CA ASN A 231 12.61 67.35 -8.24
C ASN A 231 12.05 68.34 -9.29
N SER A 232 10.78 68.71 -9.15
CA SER A 232 10.33 70.07 -8.78
C SER A 232 8.81 70.10 -8.60
#